data_AF-A0AAD4VHE0-F1
#
_entry.id   AF-A0AAD4VHE0-F1
#
_cell.length_a   1.000
_cell.length_b   1.000
_cell.length_c   1.000
_cell.angle_alpha   90.00
_cell.angle_beta   90.00
_cell.angle_gamma   90.00
#
_symmetry.space_group_name_H-M   'P 1'
#
loop_
_entity.id
_entity.type
_entity.pdbx_description
1 polymer ?
#
loop_
_entity_poly.entity_id
_entity_poly.type
_entity_poly.pdbx_seq_one_letter_code
_entity_poly.pdbx_strand_id
1 'polypeptide(L)'
;MHPKQWRRLTQNAPANGLAEAFNKTLCNLLKKVVGRTKKDWHEGINEALWAYRTTYRTPTQATPYSVVYGVEAVLPLESQIPSLRMAIQEGLTDEENAKLRLQELEALDKKRLEAQQHLECYQARLSNAFNKKVRPRSFQIGDLILALRRPIITTHKIGSKFALKWDGPYVVQEVYKH
;
A
#
# COMPACT_ATOMS: atom_id res chain seq x y z
N MET A 1 -34.43 30.94 -10.59
CA MET A 1 -33.46 30.40 -11.56
C MET A 1 -32.26 29.87 -10.77
N HIS A 2 -32.22 28.58 -10.42
CA HIS A 2 -31.22 28.02 -9.47
C HIS A 2 -30.11 27.24 -10.19
N PRO A 3 -28.83 27.42 -9.83
CA PRO A 3 -27.72 26.71 -10.46
C PRO A 3 -27.63 25.28 -9.91
N LYS A 4 -27.99 24.28 -10.74
CA LYS A 4 -27.95 22.86 -10.35
C LYS A 4 -26.51 22.31 -10.47
N GLN A 5 -25.92 21.98 -9.32
CA GLN A 5 -24.55 21.47 -9.18
C GLN A 5 -24.40 20.03 -9.70
N TRP A 6 -23.49 19.84 -10.67
CA TRP A 6 -23.11 18.56 -11.27
C TRP A 6 -22.32 17.64 -10.31
N ARG A 7 -22.58 16.33 -10.34
CA ARG A 7 -22.02 15.34 -9.39
C ARG A 7 -21.50 14.07 -10.10
N ARG A 8 -20.32 13.56 -9.66
CA ARG A 8 -19.47 12.54 -10.34
C ARG A 8 -19.53 11.15 -9.66
N LEU A 9 -19.26 10.07 -10.41
CA LEU A 9 -19.07 8.69 -9.94
C LEU A 9 -17.71 8.12 -10.42
N THR A 10 -16.98 7.40 -9.55
CA THR A 10 -15.76 6.63 -9.91
C THR A 10 -15.88 5.20 -9.40
N GLN A 11 -15.86 4.22 -10.32
CA GLN A 11 -15.69 2.79 -10.04
C GLN A 11 -14.25 2.55 -9.55
N ASN A 12 -14.09 2.04 -8.32
CA ASN A 12 -12.86 1.46 -7.79
C ASN A 12 -13.07 -0.05 -7.71
N ALA A 13 -12.17 -0.88 -8.25
CA ALA A 13 -12.20 -2.32 -8.04
C ALA A 13 -11.81 -2.61 -6.58
N PRO A 14 -12.69 -3.15 -5.72
CA PRO A 14 -12.47 -3.17 -4.27
C PRO A 14 -11.50 -4.25 -3.77
N ALA A 15 -10.93 -5.10 -4.64
CA ALA A 15 -10.18 -6.29 -4.21
C ALA A 15 -8.65 -6.21 -4.31
N ASN A 16 -8.06 -5.29 -5.10
CA ASN A 16 -6.61 -5.31 -5.39
C ASN A 16 -5.78 -4.20 -4.70
N GLY A 17 -6.39 -3.44 -3.79
CA GLY A 17 -5.78 -2.24 -3.22
C GLY A 17 -4.47 -2.48 -2.44
N LEU A 18 -4.33 -3.63 -1.78
CA LEU A 18 -3.10 -3.99 -1.05
C LEU A 18 -1.95 -4.28 -2.03
N ALA A 19 -2.21 -5.04 -3.09
CA ALA A 19 -1.22 -5.31 -4.14
C ALA A 19 -0.82 -4.03 -4.87
N GLU A 20 -1.78 -3.14 -5.18
CA GLU A 20 -1.50 -1.84 -5.79
C GLU A 20 -0.66 -0.94 -4.87
N ALA A 21 -0.95 -0.90 -3.57
CA ALA A 21 -0.19 -0.13 -2.60
C ALA A 21 1.25 -0.66 -2.45
N PHE A 22 1.42 -1.97 -2.43
CA PHE A 22 2.73 -2.63 -2.43
C PHE A 22 3.50 -2.29 -3.70
N ASN A 23 2.92 -2.52 -4.88
CA ASN A 23 3.53 -2.23 -6.17
C ASN A 23 3.96 -0.76 -6.27
N LYS A 24 3.12 0.17 -5.81
CA LYS A 24 3.46 1.59 -5.76
C LYS A 24 4.67 1.86 -4.88
N THR A 25 4.77 1.21 -3.71
CA THR A 25 5.93 1.34 -2.82
C THR A 25 7.20 0.78 -3.46
N LEU A 26 7.11 -0.42 -4.05
CA LEU A 26 8.23 -1.06 -4.73
C LEU A 26 8.74 -0.23 -5.91
N CYS A 27 7.83 0.28 -6.76
CA CYS A 27 8.20 1.18 -7.86
C CYS A 27 8.89 2.46 -7.37
N ASN A 28 8.50 3.00 -6.21
CA ASN A 28 9.15 4.18 -5.66
C ASN A 28 10.55 3.90 -5.11
N LEU A 29 10.79 2.70 -4.56
CA LEU A 29 12.12 2.27 -4.15
C LEU A 29 13.01 2.01 -5.37
N LEU A 30 12.51 1.28 -6.38
CA LEU A 30 13.23 1.03 -7.62
C LEU A 30 13.65 2.33 -8.31
N LYS A 31 12.79 3.36 -8.35
CA LYS A 31 13.16 4.67 -8.90
C LYS A 31 14.38 5.33 -8.24
N LYS A 32 14.73 4.94 -7.02
CA LYS A 32 15.89 5.47 -6.28
C LYS A 32 17.17 4.66 -6.52
N VAL A 33 17.03 3.36 -6.80
CA VAL A 33 18.16 2.44 -6.94
C VAL A 33 18.57 2.30 -8.41
N VAL A 34 17.62 2.38 -9.32
CA VAL A 34 17.83 2.16 -10.75
C VAL A 34 18.38 3.41 -11.43
N GLY A 35 19.30 3.23 -12.37
CA GLY A 35 19.94 4.30 -13.13
C GLY A 35 18.97 5.11 -14.01
N ARG A 36 19.48 6.20 -14.61
CA ARG A 36 18.70 7.13 -15.45
C ARG A 36 17.95 6.44 -16.59
N THR A 37 18.49 5.36 -17.14
CA THR A 37 17.94 4.62 -18.28
C THR A 37 16.82 3.65 -17.89
N LYS A 38 16.69 3.29 -16.61
CA LYS A 38 15.66 2.39 -16.07
C LYS A 38 15.62 0.98 -16.68
N LYS A 39 16.68 0.57 -17.37
CA LYS A 39 16.77 -0.75 -18.05
C LYS A 39 17.34 -1.84 -17.13
N ASP A 40 18.04 -1.41 -16.10
CA ASP A 40 18.75 -2.13 -15.04
C ASP A 40 17.86 -2.43 -13.81
N TRP A 41 16.52 -2.34 -13.94
CA TRP A 41 15.62 -2.53 -12.80
C TRP A 41 15.70 -3.92 -12.16
N HIS A 42 16.06 -4.93 -12.97
CA HIS A 42 16.21 -6.32 -12.54
C HIS A 42 17.47 -6.52 -11.70
N GLU A 43 18.49 -5.66 -11.86
CA GLU A 43 19.69 -5.67 -11.01
C GLU A 43 19.36 -5.05 -9.66
N GLY A 44 18.67 -3.90 -9.64
CA GLY A 44 18.31 -3.16 -8.42
C GLY A 44 17.11 -3.70 -7.61
N ILE A 45 16.50 -4.82 -8.04
CA ILE A 45 15.28 -5.35 -7.40
C ILE A 45 15.56 -5.94 -6.02
N ASN A 46 16.70 -6.60 -5.85
CA ASN A 46 17.04 -7.26 -4.60
C ASN A 46 17.31 -6.23 -3.51
N GLU A 47 17.98 -5.12 -3.83
CA GLU A 47 18.25 -4.00 -2.95
C GLU A 47 16.95 -3.27 -2.58
N ALA A 48 16.06 -3.04 -3.56
CA ALA A 48 14.76 -2.43 -3.31
C ALA A 48 13.89 -3.30 -2.38
N LEU A 49 13.89 -4.63 -2.58
CA LEU A 49 13.21 -5.57 -1.71
C LEU A 49 13.84 -5.64 -0.32
N TRP A 50 15.18 -5.63 -0.24
CA TRP A 50 15.89 -5.60 1.04
C TRP A 50 15.52 -4.36 1.83
N ALA A 51 15.60 -3.18 1.21
CA ALA A 51 15.20 -1.92 1.82
C ALA A 51 13.73 -1.96 2.27
N TYR A 52 12.82 -2.50 1.45
CA TYR A 52 11.42 -2.66 1.86
C TYR A 52 11.27 -3.54 3.10
N ARG A 53 11.96 -4.69 3.14
CA ARG A 53 11.87 -5.67 4.23
C ARG A 53 12.45 -5.15 5.54
N THR A 54 13.50 -4.34 5.50
CA THR A 54 14.22 -3.87 6.69
C THR A 54 13.84 -2.45 7.13
N THR A 55 13.01 -1.74 6.35
CA THR A 55 12.54 -0.40 6.72
C THR A 55 11.29 -0.46 7.58
N TYR A 56 11.28 0.30 8.67
CA TYR A 56 10.14 0.46 9.56
C TYR A 56 8.91 1.03 8.83
N ARG A 57 7.74 0.43 9.06
CA ARG A 57 6.49 0.83 8.42
C ARG A 57 5.55 1.46 9.43
N THR A 58 5.25 2.74 9.26
CA THR A 58 4.32 3.48 10.12
C THR A 58 2.93 2.82 10.26
N PRO A 59 2.33 2.20 9.23
CA PRO A 59 1.02 1.55 9.40
C PRO A 59 1.04 0.36 10.36
N THR A 60 2.07 -0.48 10.31
CA THR A 60 2.19 -1.69 11.13
C THR A 60 3.05 -1.49 12.39
N GLN A 61 3.72 -0.34 12.50
CA GLN A 61 4.67 -0.03 13.57
C GLN A 61 5.80 -1.09 13.72
N ALA A 62 6.18 -1.74 12.63
CA ALA A 62 7.20 -2.79 12.58
C ALA A 62 7.87 -2.85 11.20
N THR A 63 8.99 -3.56 11.07
CA THR A 63 9.57 -3.89 9.76
C THR A 63 8.88 -5.14 9.18
N PRO A 64 8.70 -5.26 7.85
CA PRO A 64 8.14 -6.48 7.27
C PRO A 64 8.95 -7.73 7.60
N TYR A 65 10.28 -7.62 7.73
CA TYR A 65 11.13 -8.74 8.12
C TYR A 65 10.79 -9.25 9.53
N SER A 66 10.65 -8.36 10.53
CA SER A 66 10.37 -8.79 11.90
C SER A 66 8.98 -9.36 12.12
N VAL A 67 7.99 -8.96 11.30
CA VAL A 67 6.65 -9.58 11.29
C VAL A 67 6.66 -11.00 10.71
N VAL A 68 7.62 -11.31 9.81
CA VAL A 68 7.75 -12.66 9.23
C VAL A 68 8.58 -13.56 10.13
N TYR A 69 9.73 -13.09 10.60
CA TYR A 69 10.75 -13.92 11.26
C TYR A 69 10.85 -13.72 12.78
N GLY A 70 10.14 -12.75 13.37
CA GLY A 70 10.12 -12.48 14.82
C GLY A 70 11.15 -11.46 15.28
N VAL A 71 12.22 -11.28 14.51
CA VAL A 71 13.37 -10.42 14.84
C VAL A 71 13.69 -9.45 13.73
N GLU A 72 14.40 -8.37 14.07
CA GLU A 72 14.92 -7.44 13.09
C GLU A 72 16.07 -8.04 12.29
N ALA A 73 16.07 -7.84 10.96
CA ALA A 73 17.14 -8.31 10.10
C ALA A 73 18.49 -7.72 10.52
N VAL A 74 19.55 -8.52 10.48
CA VAL A 74 20.93 -8.01 10.60
C VAL A 74 21.28 -7.24 9.33
N LEU A 75 21.60 -5.97 9.47
CA LEU A 75 21.96 -5.12 8.35
C LEU A 75 23.41 -5.36 7.93
N PRO A 76 23.75 -5.19 6.64
CA PRO A 76 25.14 -5.30 6.19
C PRO A 76 26.12 -4.42 6.97
N LEU A 77 25.68 -3.23 7.40
CA LEU A 77 26.51 -2.32 8.20
C LEU A 77 26.86 -2.90 9.58
N GLU A 78 25.94 -3.61 10.22
CA GLU A 78 26.17 -4.21 11.54
C GLU A 78 27.07 -5.44 11.47
N SER A 79 27.14 -6.08 10.31
CA SER A 79 28.10 -7.16 10.03
C SER A 79 29.48 -6.60 9.71
N GLN A 80 29.57 -5.47 9.00
CA GLN A 80 30.86 -4.81 8.72
C GLN A 80 31.44 -4.14 9.95
N ILE A 81 30.59 -3.56 10.80
CA ILE A 81 30.93 -2.96 12.07
C ILE A 81 30.23 -3.78 13.15
N PRO A 82 30.91 -4.77 13.76
CA PRO A 82 30.30 -5.70 14.70
C PRO A 82 29.42 -4.99 15.72
N SER A 83 28.11 -5.14 15.53
CA SER A 83 27.13 -4.53 16.43
C SER A 83 27.07 -5.28 17.76
N LEU A 84 26.54 -4.61 18.79
CA LEU A 84 26.36 -5.21 20.11
C LEU A 84 25.58 -6.54 20.03
N ARG A 85 24.55 -6.61 19.20
CA ARG A 85 23.78 -7.85 19.03
C ARG A 85 24.59 -8.99 18.44
N MET A 86 25.52 -8.71 17.51
CA MET A 86 26.39 -9.73 16.95
C MET A 86 27.42 -10.22 17.98
N ALA A 87 28.03 -9.30 18.73
CA ALA A 87 28.95 -9.66 19.79
C ALA A 87 28.28 -10.53 20.88
N ILE A 88 27.02 -10.24 21.21
CA ILE A 88 26.23 -11.09 22.13
C ILE A 88 25.98 -12.45 21.48
N GLN A 89 25.55 -12.51 20.22
CA GLN A 89 25.24 -13.77 19.53
C GLN A 89 26.47 -14.68 19.41
N GLU A 90 27.65 -14.11 19.12
CA GLU A 90 28.92 -14.84 19.01
C GLU A 90 29.38 -15.44 20.34
N GLY A 91 28.94 -14.87 21.47
CA GLY A 91 29.26 -15.35 22.80
C GLY A 91 28.34 -16.44 23.34
N LEU A 92 27.25 -16.77 22.65
CA LEU A 92 26.29 -17.80 23.07
C LEU A 92 26.73 -19.19 22.63
N THR A 93 26.44 -20.20 23.46
CA THR A 93 26.51 -21.59 22.99
C THR A 93 25.36 -21.91 22.04
N ASP A 94 25.47 -23.02 21.30
CA ASP A 94 24.41 -23.47 20.40
C ASP A 94 23.08 -23.72 21.15
N GLU A 95 23.13 -24.26 22.37
CA GLU A 95 21.93 -24.47 23.20
C GLU A 95 21.28 -23.15 23.63
N GLU A 96 22.09 -22.17 24.03
CA GLU A 96 21.60 -20.86 24.44
C GLU A 96 20.98 -20.10 23.27
N ASN A 97 21.63 -20.16 22.11
CA ASN A 97 21.15 -19.56 20.87
C ASN A 97 19.82 -20.20 20.41
N ALA A 98 19.71 -21.54 20.48
CA ALA A 98 18.47 -22.25 20.19
C ALA A 98 17.33 -21.85 21.14
N LYS A 99 17.63 -21.71 22.43
CA LYS A 99 16.65 -21.28 23.44
C LYS A 99 16.18 -19.84 23.20
N LEU A 100 17.10 -18.92 22.89
CA LEU A 100 16.76 -17.55 22.53
C LEU A 100 15.85 -17.53 21.28
N ARG A 101 16.21 -18.30 20.25
CA ARG A 101 15.42 -18.38 19.02
C ARG A 101 14.01 -18.91 19.27
N LEU A 102 13.85 -19.88 20.16
CA LEU A 102 12.54 -20.39 20.56
C LEU A 102 11.68 -19.30 21.21
N GLN A 103 12.25 -18.52 22.13
CA GLN A 103 11.54 -17.41 22.78
C GLN A 103 11.08 -16.34 21.79
N GLU A 104 11.91 -16.01 20.80
CA GLU A 104 11.55 -15.08 19.72
C GLU A 104 10.37 -15.57 18.88
N LEU A 105 10.34 -16.88 18.60
CA LEU A 105 9.26 -17.51 17.84
C LEU A 105 7.97 -17.57 18.65
N GLU A 106 8.05 -17.85 19.96
CA GLU A 106 6.88 -17.80 20.85
C GLU A 106 6.28 -16.39 20.94
N ALA A 107 7.11 -15.34 20.86
CA ALA A 107 6.67 -13.95 20.86
C ALA A 107 6.15 -13.46 19.48
N LEU A 108 6.36 -14.22 18.40
CA LEU A 108 6.07 -13.80 17.03
C LEU A 108 4.58 -13.55 16.78
N ASP A 109 3.70 -14.42 17.27
CA ASP A 109 2.27 -14.29 17.05
C ASP A 109 1.69 -13.06 17.75
N LYS A 110 2.21 -12.73 18.94
CA LYS A 110 1.90 -11.48 19.63
C LYS A 110 2.31 -10.26 18.79
N LYS A 111 3.52 -10.25 18.25
CA LYS A 111 4.00 -9.17 17.36
C LYS A 111 3.14 -9.03 16.10
N ARG A 112 2.71 -10.14 15.49
CA ARG A 112 1.81 -10.12 14.33
C ARG A 112 0.44 -9.53 14.67
N LEU A 113 -0.11 -9.91 15.82
CA LEU A 113 -1.38 -9.35 16.31
C LEU A 113 -1.28 -7.85 16.56
N GLU A 114 -0.22 -7.38 17.23
CA GLU A 114 0.03 -5.96 17.46
C GLU A 114 0.15 -5.20 16.13
N ALA A 115 0.94 -5.73 15.18
CA ALA A 115 1.10 -5.13 13.86
C ALA A 115 -0.23 -5.02 13.08
N GLN A 116 -1.09 -6.04 13.20
CA GLN A 116 -2.43 -6.03 12.60
C GLN A 116 -3.32 -4.96 13.25
N GLN A 117 -3.36 -4.89 14.58
CA GLN A 117 -4.15 -3.89 15.30
C GLN A 117 -3.71 -2.45 14.95
N HIS A 118 -2.40 -2.21 14.85
CA HIS A 118 -1.88 -0.92 14.39
C HIS A 118 -2.32 -0.60 12.97
N LEU A 119 -2.29 -1.58 12.06
CA LEU A 119 -2.71 -1.41 10.68
C LEU A 119 -4.20 -1.06 10.58
N GLU A 120 -5.06 -1.76 11.32
CA GLU A 120 -6.50 -1.50 11.38
C GLU A 120 -6.79 -0.08 11.90
N CYS A 121 -6.13 0.31 13.00
CA CYS A 121 -6.25 1.66 13.55
C CYS A 121 -5.79 2.72 12.55
N TYR A 122 -4.68 2.48 11.85
CA TYR A 122 -4.16 3.37 10.82
C TYR A 122 -5.14 3.51 9.64
N GLN A 123 -5.69 2.40 9.15
CA GLN A 123 -6.69 2.41 8.07
C GLN A 123 -7.96 3.13 8.49
N ALA A 124 -8.45 2.89 9.71
CA ALA A 124 -9.62 3.59 10.26
C ALA A 124 -9.39 5.10 10.32
N ARG A 125 -8.21 5.55 10.77
CA ARG A 125 -7.82 6.96 10.77
C ARG A 125 -7.83 7.57 9.37
N LEU A 126 -7.26 6.86 8.38
CA LEU A 126 -7.26 7.32 6.99
C LEU A 126 -8.68 7.39 6.41
N SER A 127 -9.50 6.36 6.64
CA SER A 127 -10.89 6.30 6.20
C SER A 127 -11.70 7.46 6.81
N ASN A 128 -11.58 7.68 8.11
CA ASN A 128 -12.24 8.79 8.80
C ASN A 128 -11.80 10.16 8.27
N ALA A 129 -10.51 10.36 8.03
CA ALA A 129 -9.99 11.61 7.46
C ALA A 129 -10.47 11.85 6.03
N PHE A 130 -10.58 10.79 5.22
CA PHE A 130 -11.13 10.86 3.87
C PHE A 130 -12.63 11.16 3.90
N ASN A 131 -13.40 10.38 4.67
CA ASN A 131 -14.86 10.50 4.79
C ASN A 131 -15.29 11.87 5.31
N LYS A 132 -14.52 12.51 6.20
CA LYS A 132 -14.76 13.91 6.62
C LYS A 132 -14.80 14.91 5.45
N LYS A 133 -14.07 14.64 4.37
CA LYS A 133 -14.01 15.50 3.18
C LYS A 133 -15.00 15.09 2.10
N VAL A 134 -15.55 13.88 2.18
CA VAL A 134 -16.52 13.36 1.21
C VAL A 134 -17.91 13.85 1.59
N ARG A 135 -18.59 14.49 0.64
CA ARG A 135 -20.03 14.72 0.75
C ARG A 135 -20.73 13.48 0.20
N PRO A 136 -21.37 12.64 1.03
CA PRO A 136 -22.12 11.50 0.54
C PRO A 136 -23.19 11.99 -0.44
N ARG A 137 -23.34 11.27 -1.54
CA ARG A 137 -24.36 11.55 -2.55
C ARG A 137 -25.20 10.29 -2.70
N SER A 138 -26.48 10.39 -2.39
CA SER A 138 -27.47 9.40 -2.77
C SER A 138 -28.00 9.75 -4.16
N PHE A 139 -28.29 8.72 -4.93
CA PHE A 139 -29.02 8.81 -6.19
C PHE A 139 -30.42 8.24 -5.98
N GLN A 140 -31.40 8.79 -6.67
CA GLN A 140 -32.76 8.29 -6.74
C GLN A 140 -33.08 7.84 -8.17
N ILE A 141 -34.01 6.90 -8.29
CA ILE A 141 -34.57 6.53 -9.60
C ILE A 141 -35.17 7.81 -10.21
N GLY A 142 -34.85 8.09 -11.47
CA GLY A 142 -35.25 9.33 -12.15
C GLY A 142 -34.21 10.45 -12.13
N ASP A 143 -33.13 10.35 -11.34
CA ASP A 143 -32.05 11.34 -11.37
C ASP A 143 -31.31 11.34 -12.70
N LEU A 144 -31.00 12.53 -13.23
CA LEU A 144 -30.14 12.69 -14.40
C LEU A 144 -28.67 12.69 -13.99
N ILE A 145 -27.90 11.75 -14.54
CA ILE A 145 -26.47 11.60 -14.27
C ILE A 145 -25.64 11.69 -15.56
N LEU A 146 -24.41 12.16 -15.42
CA LEU A 146 -23.40 12.11 -16.47
C LEU A 146 -22.45 10.94 -16.19
N ALA A 147 -22.30 10.05 -17.16
CA ALA A 147 -21.35 8.95 -17.08
C ALA A 147 -19.96 9.45 -17.48
N LEU A 148 -18.91 9.03 -16.78
CA LEU A 148 -17.55 9.32 -17.20
C LEU A 148 -17.22 8.46 -18.42
N ARG A 149 -16.85 9.08 -19.54
CA ARG A 149 -16.38 8.37 -20.73
C ARG A 149 -15.01 7.77 -20.43
N ARG A 150 -14.95 6.46 -20.19
CA ARG A 150 -13.69 5.72 -19.99
C ARG A 150 -13.27 5.12 -21.33
N PRO A 151 -12.16 5.55 -21.95
CA PRO A 151 -11.62 4.84 -23.09
C PRO A 151 -11.11 3.48 -22.60
N ILE A 152 -11.77 2.40 -23.03
CA ILE A 152 -11.42 1.01 -22.69
C ILE A 152 -10.06 0.62 -23.30
N ILE A 153 -9.56 1.40 -24.26
CA ILE A 153 -8.33 1.13 -24.99
C ILE A 153 -7.43 2.38 -24.93
N THR A 154 -6.36 2.31 -24.13
CA THR A 154 -5.26 3.29 -24.12
C THR A 154 -4.21 2.97 -25.18
N THR A 155 -4.63 2.63 -26.39
CA THR A 155 -3.73 2.57 -27.54
C THR A 155 -4.13 3.66 -28.52
N HIS A 156 -3.17 4.54 -28.76
CA HIS A 156 -3.16 5.62 -29.75
C HIS A 156 -4.14 6.78 -29.54
N LYS A 157 -3.54 7.93 -29.17
CA LYS A 157 -3.90 9.32 -29.52
C LYS A 157 -5.25 9.49 -30.26
N ILE A 158 -6.38 9.28 -29.62
CA ILE A 158 -7.67 9.78 -30.12
C ILE A 158 -8.47 10.31 -28.94
N GLY A 159 -8.64 11.62 -28.94
CA GLY A 159 -9.28 12.39 -27.88
C GLY A 159 -8.46 13.64 -27.68
N SER A 160 -8.76 14.68 -28.48
CA SER A 160 -8.16 16.00 -28.28
C SER A 160 -8.30 16.41 -26.80
N LYS A 161 -7.43 17.29 -26.33
CA LYS A 161 -7.54 17.92 -24.99
C LYS A 161 -8.94 18.52 -24.72
N PHE A 162 -9.77 18.66 -25.76
CA PHE A 162 -11.12 19.22 -25.79
C PHE A 162 -12.25 18.18 -25.95
N ALA A 163 -11.96 16.87 -25.99
CA ALA A 163 -13.01 15.86 -26.02
C ALA A 163 -13.81 15.87 -24.71
N LEU A 164 -15.14 15.82 -24.82
CA LEU A 164 -16.03 15.72 -23.66
C LEU A 164 -15.71 14.45 -22.89
N LYS A 165 -15.27 14.63 -21.63
CA LYS A 165 -14.94 13.53 -20.71
C LYS A 165 -16.19 12.83 -20.15
N TRP A 166 -17.35 13.41 -20.40
CA TRP A 166 -18.63 13.00 -19.84
C TRP A 166 -19.58 12.66 -20.98
N ASP A 167 -20.34 11.60 -20.79
CA ASP A 167 -21.39 11.12 -21.68
C ASP A 167 -22.75 11.23 -20.99
N GLY A 168 -23.82 11.39 -21.77
CA GLY A 168 -25.18 11.55 -21.27
C GLY A 168 -25.84 12.91 -21.60
N PRO A 169 -26.94 13.27 -20.91
CA PRO A 169 -27.39 12.74 -19.62
C PRO A 169 -28.14 11.41 -19.70
N TYR A 170 -27.99 10.58 -18.67
CA TYR A 170 -28.71 9.32 -18.47
C TYR A 170 -29.65 9.42 -17.27
N VAL A 171 -30.75 8.67 -17.30
CA VAL A 171 -31.68 8.55 -16.17
C VAL A 171 -31.31 7.32 -15.35
N VAL A 172 -31.20 7.48 -14.04
CA VAL A 172 -31.02 6.35 -13.11
C VAL A 172 -32.28 5.49 -13.11
N GLN A 173 -32.17 4.23 -13.54
CA GLN A 173 -33.29 3.27 -13.52
C GLN A 173 -33.33 2.45 -12.23
N GLU A 174 -32.18 2.09 -11.68
CA GLU A 174 -32.07 1.29 -10.45
C GLU A 174 -30.95 1.84 -9.57
N VAL A 175 -31.14 1.76 -8.25
CA VAL A 175 -30.14 2.16 -7.24
C VAL A 175 -29.88 0.99 -6.32
N TYR A 176 -28.66 0.44 -6.37
CA TYR A 176 -28.23 -0.59 -5.45
C TYR A 176 -27.73 0.06 -4.16
N LYS A 177 -28.28 -0.34 -3.01
CA LYS A 177 -27.72 0.02 -1.70
C LYS A 177 -26.51 -0.86 -1.44
N HIS A 178 -25.39 -0.24 -1.11
CA HIS A 178 -24.22 -0.92 -0.55
C HIS A 178 -24.36 -1.06 0.96
#